data_AF-A0A260WX73-F1
#
_entry.id   AF-A0A260WX73-F1
#
_cell.length_a   1.000
_cell.length_b   1.000
_cell.length_c   1.000
_cell.angle_alpha   90.00
_cell.angle_beta   90.00
_cell.angle_gamma   90.00
#
_symmetry.space_group_name_H-M   'P 1'
#
loop_
_entity.id
_entity.type
_entity.pdbx_description
1 polymer ?
#
loop_
_entity_poly.entity_id
_entity_poly.type
_entity_poly.pdbx_seq_one_letter_code
_entity_poly.pdbx_strand_id
1 'polypeptide(L)'
;MNDGRFPEWFVERFADYWQSGGASRIEGRIMGYLLIDETPGVSAAELAEALNTSRGSVSNYIRRLITRGFVKQVRRPKDRTHYYVMDADVWGGFLETEHAYLENQRALATEALKYADPSGPAYLRVLNMRDYMGWIIDNRMLRSEWNRFKEERDS
;
A
#
# COMPACT_ATOMS: atom_id res chain seq x y z
N MET A 1 11.16 4.92 -28.98
CA MET A 1 10.57 3.58 -29.09
C MET A 1 11.12 2.77 -27.93
N ASN A 2 10.32 2.59 -26.87
CA ASN A 2 10.68 1.76 -25.73
C ASN A 2 10.50 0.31 -26.19
N ASP A 3 11.56 -0.49 -26.21
CA ASP A 3 11.63 -1.80 -26.89
C ASP A 3 10.88 -2.94 -26.18
N GLY A 4 9.86 -2.63 -25.38
CA GLY A 4 9.13 -3.58 -24.55
C GLY A 4 9.93 -4.13 -23.36
N ARG A 5 11.27 -3.96 -23.31
CA ARG A 5 12.09 -4.50 -22.21
C ARG A 5 11.90 -3.72 -20.91
N PHE A 6 11.64 -2.42 -20.98
CA PHE A 6 11.48 -1.61 -19.78
C PHE A 6 10.25 -2.02 -18.94
N PRO A 7 9.03 -2.16 -19.51
CA PRO A 7 7.88 -2.59 -18.72
C PRO A 7 8.09 -3.95 -18.04
N GLU A 8 8.56 -4.95 -18.77
CA GLU A 8 8.81 -6.29 -18.23
C GLU A 8 9.90 -6.26 -17.15
N TRP A 9 11.02 -5.59 -17.42
CA TRP A 9 12.12 -5.44 -16.45
C TRP A 9 11.65 -4.74 -15.17
N PHE A 10 10.90 -3.64 -15.28
CA PHE A 10 10.45 -2.89 -14.13
C PHE A 10 9.48 -3.70 -13.29
N VAL A 11 8.52 -4.38 -13.91
CA VAL A 11 7.56 -5.27 -13.24
C VAL A 11 8.29 -6.34 -12.42
N GLU A 12 9.29 -7.01 -13.00
CA GLU A 12 10.04 -8.07 -12.30
C GLU A 12 10.94 -7.52 -11.20
N ARG A 13 11.66 -6.42 -11.44
CA ARG A 13 12.52 -5.78 -10.42
C ARG A 13 11.71 -5.24 -9.25
N PHE A 14 10.56 -4.65 -9.54
CA PHE A 14 9.66 -4.18 -8.50
C PHE A 14 9.09 -5.35 -7.70
N ALA A 15 8.78 -6.48 -8.35
CA ALA A 15 8.35 -7.69 -7.66
C ALA A 15 9.43 -8.27 -6.73
N ASP A 16 10.69 -8.27 -7.15
CA ASP A 16 11.82 -8.69 -6.32
C ASP A 16 11.97 -7.78 -5.09
N TYR A 17 11.95 -6.46 -5.29
CA TYR A 17 12.00 -5.47 -4.23
C TYR A 17 10.85 -5.66 -3.24
N TRP A 18 9.62 -5.79 -3.74
CA TRP A 18 8.43 -5.98 -2.92
C TRP A 18 8.49 -7.27 -2.11
N GLN A 19 8.95 -8.37 -2.72
CA GLN A 19 9.10 -9.65 -2.05
C GLN A 19 10.17 -9.62 -0.95
N SER A 20 11.24 -8.85 -1.13
CA SER A 20 12.28 -8.69 -0.10
C SER A 20 11.75 -8.06 1.20
N GLY A 21 10.66 -7.28 1.11
CA GLY A 21 9.93 -6.72 2.25
C GLY A 21 8.93 -7.69 2.92
N GLY A 22 8.93 -8.98 2.55
CA GLY A 22 8.06 -10.01 3.13
C GLY A 22 6.69 -10.13 2.49
N ALA A 23 6.43 -9.41 1.39
CA ALA A 23 5.16 -9.49 0.66
C ALA A 23 5.17 -10.56 -0.44
N SER A 24 4.02 -10.80 -1.08
CA SER A 24 3.91 -11.77 -2.17
C SER A 24 4.53 -11.23 -3.46
N ARG A 25 5.28 -12.07 -4.19
CA ARG A 25 5.81 -11.72 -5.50
C ARG A 25 4.71 -11.28 -6.48
N ILE A 26 3.55 -11.95 -6.49
CA ILE A 26 2.44 -11.63 -7.39
C ILE A 26 1.88 -10.23 -7.09
N GLU A 27 1.80 -9.87 -5.81
CA GLU A 27 1.38 -8.52 -5.41
C GLU A 27 2.36 -7.47 -5.96
N GLY A 28 3.67 -7.74 -5.87
CA GLY A 28 4.70 -6.88 -6.43
C GLY A 28 4.60 -6.74 -7.95
N ARG A 29 4.33 -7.83 -8.69
CA ARG A 29 4.14 -7.77 -10.15
C ARG A 29 2.91 -6.93 -10.53
N ILE A 30 1.80 -7.06 -9.79
CA ILE A 30 0.60 -6.26 -10.01
C ILE A 30 0.88 -4.77 -9.77
N MET A 31 1.55 -4.40 -8.67
CA MET A 31 1.89 -3.01 -8.43
C MET A 31 2.90 -2.46 -9.44
N GLY A 32 3.93 -3.25 -9.77
CA GLY A 32 4.92 -2.88 -10.78
C GLY A 32 4.28 -2.59 -12.12
N TYR A 33 3.27 -3.39 -12.52
CA TYR A 33 2.52 -3.19 -13.75
C TYR A 33 1.67 -1.90 -13.69
N LEU A 34 0.86 -1.74 -12.64
CA LEU A 34 -0.03 -0.59 -12.51
C LEU A 34 0.71 0.74 -12.31
N LEU A 35 1.93 0.73 -11.77
CA LEU A 35 2.77 1.92 -11.62
C LEU A 35 3.20 2.54 -12.95
N ILE A 36 3.34 1.73 -13.99
CA ILE A 36 3.80 2.15 -15.32
C ILE A 36 2.70 2.04 -16.37
N ASP A 37 1.48 1.68 -15.96
CA ASP A 37 0.33 1.60 -16.84
C ASP A 37 -0.09 3.02 -17.25
N GLU A 38 -0.19 3.24 -18.57
CA GLU A 38 -0.59 4.53 -19.13
C GLU A 38 -2.09 4.57 -19.49
N THR A 39 -2.83 3.50 -19.19
CA THR A 39 -4.25 3.43 -19.53
C THR A 39 -5.12 4.05 -18.43
N PRO A 40 -6.40 4.36 -18.71
CA PRO A 40 -7.36 4.78 -17.68
C PRO A 40 -7.74 3.68 -16.67
N GLY A 41 -7.04 2.55 -16.66
CA GLY A 41 -7.20 1.44 -15.73
C GLY A 41 -7.33 0.09 -16.40
N VAL A 42 -6.97 -0.95 -15.66
CA VAL A 42 -6.77 -2.30 -16.17
C VAL A 42 -7.68 -3.26 -15.44
N SER A 43 -8.35 -4.15 -16.15
CA SER A 43 -9.24 -5.16 -15.56
C SER A 43 -8.44 -6.32 -14.95
N ALA A 44 -9.10 -7.10 -14.08
CA ALA A 44 -8.49 -8.30 -13.52
C ALA A 44 -8.18 -9.39 -14.58
N ALA A 45 -8.85 -9.35 -15.74
CA ALA A 45 -8.58 -10.27 -16.84
C ALA A 45 -7.33 -9.86 -17.60
N GLU A 46 -7.20 -8.58 -17.95
CA GLU A 46 -6.02 -8.02 -18.61
C GLU A 46 -4.76 -8.18 -17.74
N LEU A 47 -4.85 -7.93 -16.43
CA LEU A 47 -3.74 -8.17 -15.50
C LEU A 47 -3.36 -9.66 -15.41
N ALA A 48 -4.35 -10.56 -15.47
CA ALA A 48 -4.08 -12.00 -15.42
C ALA A 48 -3.34 -12.48 -16.67
N GLU A 49 -3.74 -11.97 -17.83
CA GLU A 49 -3.07 -12.22 -19.11
C GLU A 49 -1.65 -11.63 -19.12
N ALA A 50 -1.51 -10.34 -18.82
CA ALA A 50 -0.22 -9.65 -18.84
C ALA A 50 0.82 -10.24 -17.88
N LEU A 51 0.38 -10.73 -16.71
CA LEU A 51 1.26 -11.29 -15.70
C LEU A 51 1.36 -12.82 -15.75
N ASN A 52 0.72 -13.47 -16.73
CA ASN A 52 0.66 -14.92 -16.88
C ASN A 52 0.26 -15.63 -15.56
N THR A 53 -0.88 -15.22 -14.99
CA THR A 53 -1.42 -15.74 -13.73
C THR A 53 -2.93 -15.93 -13.80
N SER A 54 -3.56 -16.45 -12.75
CA SER A 54 -5.01 -16.65 -12.74
C SER A 54 -5.77 -15.39 -12.33
N ARG A 55 -6.94 -15.16 -12.94
CA ARG A 55 -7.86 -14.07 -12.56
C ARG A 55 -8.27 -14.13 -11.08
N GLY A 56 -8.40 -15.34 -10.52
CA GLY A 56 -8.68 -15.55 -9.11
C GLY A 56 -7.56 -15.04 -8.19
N SER A 57 -6.30 -15.33 -8.56
CA SER A 57 -5.11 -14.82 -7.88
C SER A 57 -5.05 -13.29 -7.93
N VAL A 58 -5.20 -12.71 -9.13
CA VAL A 58 -5.23 -11.25 -9.33
C VAL A 58 -6.31 -10.60 -8.47
N SER A 59 -7.53 -11.12 -8.50
CA SER A 59 -8.65 -10.56 -7.72
C SER A 59 -8.38 -10.60 -6.21
N ASN A 60 -7.68 -11.62 -5.71
CA ASN A 60 -7.31 -11.73 -4.30
C ASN A 60 -6.29 -10.65 -3.91
N TYR A 61 -5.21 -10.52 -4.68
CA TYR A 61 -4.16 -9.55 -4.38
C TYR A 61 -4.62 -8.11 -4.60
N ILE A 62 -5.42 -7.83 -5.63
CA ILE A 62 -6.01 -6.50 -5.84
C ILE A 62 -6.86 -6.07 -4.67
N ARG A 63 -7.73 -6.96 -4.13
CA ARG A 63 -8.53 -6.61 -2.95
C ARG A 63 -7.66 -6.20 -1.77
N ARG A 64 -6.56 -6.93 -1.53
CA ARG A 64 -5.59 -6.56 -0.48
C ARG A 64 -4.91 -5.22 -0.76
N LEU A 65 -4.51 -4.97 -2.00
CA LEU A 65 -3.89 -3.71 -2.42
C LEU A 65 -4.83 -2.51 -2.29
N ILE A 66 -6.13 -2.71 -2.56
CA ILE A 66 -7.17 -1.70 -2.32
C ILE A 66 -7.29 -1.41 -0.82
N THR A 67 -7.37 -2.44 0.02
CA THR A 67 -7.43 -2.25 1.49
C THR A 67 -6.20 -1.52 2.04
N ARG A 68 -5.03 -1.73 1.44
CA ARG A 68 -3.78 -1.04 1.82
C ARG A 68 -3.64 0.37 1.25
N GLY A 69 -4.58 0.81 0.40
CA GLY A 69 -4.57 2.14 -0.21
C GLY A 69 -3.66 2.27 -1.43
N PHE A 70 -3.07 1.18 -1.94
CA PHE A 70 -2.21 1.22 -3.12
C PHE A 70 -2.98 1.24 -4.43
N VAL A 71 -4.13 0.55 -4.50
CA VAL A 71 -4.91 0.42 -5.74
C VAL A 71 -6.30 1.01 -5.54
N LYS A 72 -6.80 1.68 -6.57
CA LYS A 72 -8.19 2.14 -6.62
C LYS A 72 -8.97 1.37 -7.66
N GLN A 73 -10.21 1.05 -7.32
CA GLN A 73 -11.17 0.51 -8.28
C GLN A 73 -11.91 1.66 -8.94
N VAL A 74 -11.85 1.74 -10.27
CA VAL A 74 -12.57 2.72 -11.09
C VAL A 74 -13.63 2.03 -11.96
N ARG A 75 -14.64 2.80 -12.36
CA ARG A 75 -15.70 2.35 -13.27
C ARG A 75 -15.71 3.23 -14.50
N ARG A 76 -15.86 2.61 -15.66
CA ARG A 76 -16.07 3.32 -16.92
C ARG A 76 -17.57 3.45 -17.19
N PRO A 77 -18.05 4.58 -17.73
CA PRO A 77 -19.47 4.74 -18.06
C PRO A 77 -19.96 3.61 -18.97
N LYS A 78 -21.13 3.05 -18.66
CA LYS A 78 -21.78 1.96 -19.40
C LYS A 78 -21.03 0.62 -19.42
N ASP A 79 -19.96 0.47 -18.64
CA ASP A 79 -19.26 -0.80 -18.46
C ASP A 79 -19.57 -1.42 -17.08
N ARG A 80 -19.79 -2.73 -17.06
CA ARG A 80 -19.98 -3.50 -15.82
C ARG A 80 -18.67 -4.03 -15.25
N THR A 81 -17.58 -3.93 -16.01
CA THR A 81 -16.24 -4.39 -15.65
C THR A 81 -15.61 -3.45 -14.63
N HIS A 82 -14.94 -4.05 -13.65
CA HIS A 82 -14.10 -3.32 -12.71
C HIS A 82 -12.70 -3.13 -13.28
N TYR A 83 -12.23 -1.88 -13.23
CA TYR A 83 -10.89 -1.49 -13.62
C TYR A 83 -10.11 -1.02 -12.40
N TYR A 84 -8.80 -1.18 -12.46
CA TYR A 84 -7.90 -0.89 -11.35
C TYR A 84 -6.78 0.04 -11.81
N VAL A 85 -6.47 1.02 -10.96
CA VAL A 85 -5.43 2.04 -11.20
C VAL A 85 -4.60 2.23 -9.93
N MET A 86 -3.37 2.70 -10.09
CA MET A 86 -2.62 3.36 -9.02
C MET A 86 -2.67 4.88 -9.26
N ASP A 87 -2.92 5.65 -8.21
CA ASP A 87 -2.89 7.11 -8.33
C ASP A 87 -1.47 7.62 -8.54
N ALA A 88 -1.35 8.81 -9.14
CA ALA A 88 -0.07 9.52 -9.24
C ALA A 88 0.59 9.75 -7.86
N ASP A 89 -0.20 9.91 -6.81
CA ASP A 89 0.24 10.03 -5.42
C ASP A 89 -0.09 8.76 -4.58
N VAL A 90 0.06 7.58 -5.17
CA VAL A 90 -0.29 6.30 -4.54
C VAL A 90 0.37 6.08 -3.17
N TRP A 91 1.66 6.40 -3.04
CA TRP A 91 2.37 6.32 -1.76
C TRP A 91 1.82 7.31 -0.76
N GLY A 92 1.28 8.41 -1.26
CA GLY A 92 0.52 9.31 -0.44
C GLY A 92 -0.74 8.67 0.15
N GLY A 93 -1.59 8.08 -0.68
CA GLY A 93 -2.78 7.37 -0.20
C GLY A 93 -2.47 6.24 0.80
N PHE A 94 -1.36 5.54 0.62
CA PHE A 94 -0.83 4.58 1.58
C PHE A 94 -0.51 5.22 2.94
N LEU A 95 0.12 6.39 2.99
CA LEU A 95 0.46 7.07 4.25
C LEU A 95 -0.79 7.38 5.10
N GLU A 96 -1.95 7.65 4.50
CA GLU A 96 -3.22 7.77 5.26
C GLU A 96 -3.62 6.45 5.91
N THR A 97 -3.53 5.36 5.15
CA THR A 97 -3.90 4.02 5.65
C THR A 97 -2.93 3.59 6.76
N GLU A 98 -1.65 3.91 6.60
CA GLU A 98 -0.62 3.68 7.61
C GLU A 98 -0.87 4.52 8.87
N HIS A 99 -1.23 5.79 8.74
CA HIS A 99 -1.57 6.64 9.88
C HIS A 99 -2.74 6.04 10.70
N ALA A 100 -3.82 5.64 10.03
CA ALA A 100 -4.95 4.98 10.69
C ALA A 100 -4.55 3.66 11.37
N TYR A 101 -3.64 2.90 10.78
CA TYR A 101 -3.10 1.67 11.37
C TYR A 101 -2.30 1.94 12.65
N LEU A 102 -1.46 2.98 12.66
CA LEU A 102 -0.68 3.39 13.84
C LEU A 102 -1.61 3.84 14.98
N GLU A 103 -2.64 4.64 14.68
CA GLU A 103 -3.63 5.10 15.66
C GLU A 103 -4.39 3.94 16.30
N ASN A 104 -4.86 2.99 15.48
CA ASN A 104 -5.56 1.81 15.99
C ASN A 104 -4.66 0.95 16.90
N GLN A 105 -3.38 0.80 16.57
CA GLN A 105 -2.43 0.10 17.43
C GLN A 105 -2.16 0.84 18.74
N ARG A 106 -1.99 2.17 18.68
CA ARG A 106 -1.85 3.01 19.87
C ARG A 106 -3.06 2.88 20.79
N ALA A 107 -4.27 2.91 20.23
CA ALA A 107 -5.52 2.74 20.97
C ALA A 107 -5.61 1.34 21.63
N LEU A 108 -5.31 0.28 20.87
CA LEU A 108 -5.27 -1.09 21.39
C LEU A 108 -4.26 -1.24 22.53
N ALA A 109 -3.05 -0.70 22.38
CA ALA A 109 -2.02 -0.76 23.41
C ALA A 109 -2.44 0.02 24.66
N THR A 110 -3.07 1.18 24.49
CA THR A 110 -3.62 1.99 25.59
C THR A 110 -4.67 1.21 26.38
N GLU A 111 -5.55 0.49 25.70
CA GLU A 111 -6.55 -0.35 26.34
C GLU A 111 -5.91 -1.54 27.09
N ALA A 112 -4.97 -2.22 26.45
CA ALA A 112 -4.27 -3.37 27.03
C ALA A 112 -3.50 -3.01 28.32
N LEU A 113 -2.94 -1.80 28.43
CA LEU A 113 -2.25 -1.33 29.63
C LEU A 113 -3.15 -1.22 30.86
N LYS A 114 -4.49 -1.15 30.70
CA LYS A 114 -5.44 -1.15 31.82
C LYS A 114 -5.53 -2.51 32.51
N TYR A 115 -5.15 -3.58 31.80
CA TYR A 115 -5.28 -4.96 32.27
C TYR A 115 -3.94 -5.62 32.56
N ALA A 116 -2.83 -5.09 32.05
CA ALA A 116 -1.50 -5.63 32.27
C ALA A 116 -0.96 -5.24 33.66
N ASP A 117 -0.26 -6.17 34.33
CA ASP A 117 0.46 -5.91 35.57
C ASP A 117 1.55 -4.85 35.35
N PRO A 118 1.46 -3.66 35.99
CA PRO A 118 2.42 -2.57 35.80
C PRO A 118 3.87 -2.92 36.15
N SER A 119 4.11 -3.96 36.95
CA SER A 119 5.45 -4.43 37.31
C SER A 119 5.98 -5.53 36.38
N GLY A 120 5.14 -6.04 35.48
CA GLY A 120 5.43 -7.19 34.64
C GLY A 120 6.13 -6.83 33.31
N PRO A 121 6.91 -7.76 32.74
CA PRO A 121 7.60 -7.54 31.46
C PRO A 121 6.66 -7.38 30.26
N ALA A 122 5.41 -7.87 30.37
CA ALA A 122 4.39 -7.66 29.34
C ALA A 122 3.95 -6.19 29.27
N TYR A 123 3.78 -5.52 30.41
CA TYR A 123 3.42 -4.11 30.47
C TYR A 123 4.45 -3.26 29.75
N LEU A 124 5.75 -3.50 30.00
CA LEU A 124 6.82 -2.74 29.34
C LEU A 124 6.80 -2.88 27.81
N ARG A 125 6.51 -4.07 27.28
CA ARG A 125 6.38 -4.27 25.83
C ARG A 125 5.19 -3.50 25.25
N VAL A 126 4.04 -3.54 25.92
CA VAL A 126 2.83 -2.82 25.47
C VAL A 126 3.01 -1.30 25.61
N LEU A 127 3.71 -0.86 26.66
CA LEU A 127 4.05 0.54 26.89
C LEU A 127 4.92 1.08 25.75
N ASN A 128 6.01 0.36 25.44
CA ASN A 128 6.88 0.71 24.32
C ASN A 128 6.14 0.70 22.98
N MET A 129 5.21 -0.24 22.76
CA MET A 129 4.35 -0.24 21.58
C MET A 129 3.51 1.04 21.52
N ARG A 130 2.77 1.39 22.58
CA ARG A 130 1.94 2.60 22.64
C ARG A 130 2.75 3.86 22.36
N ASP A 131 3.88 4.00 23.07
CA ASP A 131 4.69 5.22 23.05
C ASP A 131 5.41 5.37 21.71
N TYR A 132 5.89 4.27 21.11
CA TYR A 132 6.50 4.29 19.79
C TYR A 132 5.51 4.70 18.70
N MET A 133 4.30 4.14 18.69
CA MET A 133 3.27 4.51 17.71
C MET A 133 2.87 5.98 17.88
N GLY A 134 2.68 6.44 19.13
CA GLY A 134 2.41 7.85 19.43
C GLY A 134 3.52 8.77 18.93
N TRP A 135 4.78 8.43 19.19
CA TRP A 135 5.93 9.19 18.70
C TRP A 135 5.99 9.27 17.18
N ILE A 136 5.71 8.17 16.46
CA ILE A 136 5.64 8.22 14.98
C ILE A 136 4.54 9.17 14.54
N ILE A 137 3.35 9.09 15.11
CA ILE A 137 2.21 9.95 14.71
C ILE A 137 2.55 11.43 14.94
N ASP A 138 3.06 11.75 16.12
CA ASP A 138 3.28 13.13 16.55
C ASP A 138 4.50 13.75 15.85
N ASN A 139 5.56 12.97 15.61
CA ASN A 139 6.82 13.45 15.04
C ASN A 139 6.97 13.18 13.54
N ARG A 140 6.10 12.33 12.98
CA ARG A 140 6.04 12.06 11.56
C ARG A 140 4.59 12.21 11.10
N MET A 141 4.15 13.45 10.98
CA MET A 141 2.98 13.76 10.16
C MET A 141 3.33 13.51 8.67
N LEU A 142 3.69 12.26 8.32
CA LEU A 142 4.34 11.80 7.09
C LEU A 142 3.64 12.34 5.85
N ARG A 143 2.30 12.36 5.89
CA ARG A 143 1.46 12.90 4.84
C ARG A 143 1.58 14.42 4.70
N SER A 144 1.46 15.15 5.80
CA SER A 144 1.56 16.62 5.76
C SER A 144 2.96 17.07 5.34
N GLU A 145 4.00 16.37 5.79
CA GLU A 145 5.39 16.63 5.40
C GLU A 145 5.62 16.30 3.93
N TRP A 146 5.08 15.17 3.45
CA TRP A 146 5.12 14.80 2.03
C TRP A 146 4.38 15.82 1.16
N ASN A 147 3.20 16.28 1.58
CA ASN A 147 2.43 17.29 0.85
C ASN A 147 3.21 18.62 0.78
N ARG A 148 3.75 19.09 1.91
CA ARG A 148 4.60 20.29 1.94
C ARG A 148 5.81 20.15 1.02
N PHE A 149 6.51 19.03 1.08
CA PHE A 149 7.66 18.77 0.19
C PHE A 149 7.26 18.76 -1.30
N LYS A 150 6.14 18.12 -1.65
CA LYS A 150 5.64 18.14 -3.03
C LYS A 150 5.27 19.54 -3.50
N GLU A 151 4.59 20.32 -2.65
CA GLU A 151 4.23 21.70 -2.96
C GLU A 151 5.47 22.56 -3.24
N GLU A 152 6.53 22.42 -2.45
CA GLU A 152 7.82 23.10 -2.67
C GLU A 152 8.59 22.62 -3.90
N ARG A 153 8.49 21.32 -4.25
CA ARG A 153 9.13 20.75 -5.45
C ARG A 153 8.42 21.17 -6.73
N ASP A 154 7.09 21.25 -6.69
CA ASP A 154 6.22 21.46 -7.86
C ASP A 154 5.91 22.95 -8.11
N SER A 155 6.34 23.85 -7.22
CA SER A 155 6.28 25.32 -7.37
C SER A 155 7.41 25.87 -8.24
#